data_AF-A0A2V8J4W0-F1
#
_entry.id   AF-A0A2V8J4W0-F1
#
_cell.length_a   1.000
_cell.length_b   1.000
_cell.length_c   1.000
_cell.angle_alpha   90.00
_cell.angle_beta   90.00
_cell.angle_gamma   90.00
#
_symmetry.space_group_name_H-M   'P 1'
#
loop_
_entity.id
_entity.type
_entity.pdbx_description
1 polymer ?
#
loop_
_entity_poly.entity_id
_entity_poly.type
_entity_poly.pdbx_seq_one_letter_code
_entity_poly.pdbx_strand_id
1 'polypeptide(L)'
;TLRASLGEEQIKKGTAFAGEGPDFIWAFESDAQPVLYVDDRAMGPMTRASGAANDHLWYSTGQLQTGTVHGFYYLVNGTRTGGSKDVPAYGPESYLKPGAPQGKLSDKIVHTSKIYDGMQTNYWIYVPAQYEPGTPAALMVWQDGESRKRPNVSYRVLITTDNLIAGKKIPVMIQVLIQPGLLG
;
A
#
# COMPACT_ATOMS: atom_id res chain seq x y z
N THR A 1 10.63 17.67 6.00
CA THR A 1 9.59 18.26 6.88
C THR A 1 8.30 17.48 6.67
N LEU A 2 7.33 17.57 7.60
CA LEU A 2 6.07 16.81 7.52
C LEU A 2 5.32 17.04 6.19
N ARG A 3 5.31 18.28 5.68
CA ARG A 3 4.72 18.63 4.38
C ARG A 3 5.38 17.93 3.19
N ALA A 4 6.70 17.82 3.20
CA ALA A 4 7.44 17.11 2.14
C ALA A 4 7.16 15.59 2.17
N SER A 5 6.97 15.02 3.37
CA SER A 5 6.74 13.57 3.53
C SER A 5 5.30 13.15 3.25
N LEU A 6 4.32 13.97 3.64
CA LEU A 6 2.89 13.61 3.54
C LEU A 6 2.15 14.28 2.38
N GLY A 7 2.79 15.23 1.70
CA GLY A 7 2.21 15.97 0.58
C GLY A 7 1.36 17.15 1.04
N GLU A 8 1.67 18.34 0.51
CA GLU A 8 0.99 19.58 0.89
C GLU A 8 -0.49 19.59 0.51
N GLU A 9 -0.83 19.01 -0.65
CA GLU A 9 -2.20 18.91 -1.12
C GLU A 9 -3.04 17.98 -0.22
N GLN A 10 -2.48 16.82 0.16
CA GLN A 10 -3.15 15.86 1.03
C GLN A 10 -3.34 16.43 2.43
N ILE A 11 -2.36 17.19 2.94
CA ILE A 11 -2.48 17.91 4.20
C ILE A 11 -3.63 18.93 4.14
N LYS A 12 -3.72 19.73 3.07
CA LYS A 12 -4.81 20.71 2.92
C LYS A 12 -6.18 20.05 2.74
N LYS A 13 -6.25 18.93 2.03
CA LYS A 13 -7.48 18.14 1.85
C LYS A 13 -7.87 17.34 3.11
N GLY A 14 -7.00 17.26 4.11
CA GLY A 14 -7.22 16.42 5.29
C GLY A 14 -7.19 14.92 5.00
N THR A 15 -6.46 14.48 3.98
CA THR A 15 -6.30 13.05 3.63
C THR A 15 -4.90 12.54 3.88
N ALA A 16 -4.00 13.36 4.44
CA ALA A 16 -2.61 13.01 4.68
C ALA A 16 -2.43 12.04 5.85
N PHE A 17 -1.79 10.90 5.55
CA PHE A 17 -1.29 9.95 6.52
C PHE A 17 -0.06 9.22 5.96
N ALA A 18 0.76 8.67 6.84
CA ALA A 18 1.75 7.65 6.50
C ALA A 18 1.78 6.60 7.61
N GLY A 19 2.17 5.38 7.27
CA GLY A 19 2.30 4.31 8.24
C GLY A 19 3.31 3.23 7.84
N GLU A 20 3.96 2.68 8.84
CA GLU A 20 4.86 1.53 8.75
C GLU A 20 4.55 0.54 9.88
N GLY A 21 4.16 -0.68 9.51
CA GLY A 21 3.62 -1.67 10.42
C GLY A 21 2.43 -1.08 11.19
N PRO A 22 2.44 -1.14 12.52
CA PRO A 22 1.40 -0.54 13.35
C PRO A 22 1.57 0.97 13.52
N ASP A 23 2.70 1.58 13.20
CA ASP A 23 3.00 2.97 13.56
C ASP A 23 2.53 3.94 12.47
N PHE A 24 1.72 4.94 12.86
CA PHE A 24 1.10 5.88 11.95
C PHE A 24 1.31 7.33 12.38
N ILE A 25 1.32 8.21 11.37
CA ILE A 25 1.25 9.65 11.52
C ILE A 25 0.16 10.21 10.59
N TRP A 26 -0.60 11.15 11.12
CA TRP A 26 -1.60 11.94 10.39
C TRP A 26 -1.22 13.41 10.46
N ALA A 27 -1.56 14.14 9.41
CA ALA A 27 -1.38 15.58 9.37
C ALA A 27 -2.56 16.28 8.70
N PHE A 28 -2.88 17.47 9.21
CA PHE A 28 -3.96 18.27 8.69
C PHE A 28 -3.69 19.76 8.90
N GLU A 29 -4.04 20.58 7.92
CA GLU A 29 -4.00 22.03 8.03
C GLU A 29 -5.36 22.56 8.48
N SER A 30 -5.42 23.26 9.61
CA SER A 30 -6.66 23.80 10.17
C SER A 30 -6.43 25.01 11.07
N ASP A 31 -7.36 25.96 11.03
CA ASP A 31 -7.35 27.16 11.86
C ASP A 31 -7.62 26.87 13.34
N ALA A 32 -8.36 25.81 13.64
CA ALA A 32 -8.68 25.36 14.98
C ALA A 32 -8.11 23.96 15.23
N GLN A 33 -7.89 23.61 16.50
CA GLN A 33 -7.33 22.31 16.87
C GLN A 33 -8.26 21.17 16.43
N PRO A 34 -7.81 20.28 15.53
CA PRO A 34 -8.60 19.12 15.14
C PRO A 34 -8.54 18.02 16.20
N VAL A 35 -9.57 17.18 16.25
CA VAL A 35 -9.57 15.89 16.96
C VAL A 35 -9.57 14.78 15.93
N LEU A 36 -8.57 13.89 15.99
CA LEU A 36 -8.48 12.73 15.10
C LEU A 36 -9.43 11.62 15.58
N TYR A 37 -10.14 11.02 14.64
CA TYR A 37 -10.90 9.80 14.84
C TYR A 37 -10.40 8.72 13.89
N VAL A 38 -10.22 7.51 14.39
CA VAL A 38 -9.92 6.31 13.59
C VAL A 38 -10.95 5.23 13.94
N ASP A 39 -11.59 4.65 12.92
CA ASP A 39 -12.67 3.66 13.06
C ASP A 39 -13.75 4.10 14.07
N ASP A 40 -14.16 5.36 13.95
CA ASP A 40 -15.15 6.02 14.82
C ASP A 40 -14.76 6.11 16.31
N ARG A 41 -13.48 5.86 16.64
CA ARG A 41 -12.91 6.07 17.98
C ARG A 41 -12.07 7.34 18.00
N ALA A 42 -12.29 8.18 19.01
CA ALA A 42 -11.47 9.36 19.21
C ALA A 42 -10.04 8.96 19.58
N MET A 43 -9.08 9.38 18.77
CA MET A 43 -7.64 9.29 19.08
C MET A 43 -7.16 10.48 19.92
N GLY A 44 -7.96 11.56 19.96
CA GLY A 44 -7.70 12.74 20.78
C GLY A 44 -7.35 14.00 19.96
N PRO A 45 -7.15 15.14 20.63
CA PRO A 45 -6.78 16.39 20.00
C PRO A 45 -5.38 16.29 19.36
N MET A 46 -5.21 16.86 18.17
CA MET A 46 -3.94 16.86 17.46
C MET A 46 -2.94 17.85 18.08
N THR A 47 -1.66 17.57 17.91
CA THR A 47 -0.57 18.44 18.37
C THR A 47 -0.20 19.45 17.27
N ARG A 48 -0.02 20.72 17.64
CA ARG A 48 0.43 21.74 16.69
C ARG A 48 1.89 21.48 16.34
N ALA A 49 2.20 21.39 15.04
CA ALA A 49 3.59 21.28 14.60
C ALA A 49 4.33 22.58 14.96
N SER A 50 5.51 22.48 15.56
CA SER A 50 6.35 23.64 15.85
C SER A 50 6.90 24.23 14.54
N GLY A 51 6.64 25.50 14.28
CA GLY A 51 6.99 26.21 13.05
C GLY A 51 6.51 27.67 13.14
N ALA A 52 6.79 28.47 12.10
CA ALA A 52 6.49 29.90 12.03
C ALA A 52 5.10 30.26 12.60
N ALA A 53 4.93 31.49 13.10
CA ALA A 53 3.75 31.94 13.85
C ALA A 53 2.38 31.59 13.20
N ASN A 54 2.35 31.42 11.87
CA ASN A 54 1.17 31.14 11.06
C ASN A 54 1.09 29.70 10.49
N ASP A 55 1.86 28.73 11.00
CA ASP A 55 1.75 27.35 10.52
C ASP A 55 0.53 26.67 11.17
N HIS A 56 -0.57 26.60 10.42
CA HIS A 56 -1.83 25.93 10.80
C HIS A 56 -1.74 24.40 10.73
N LEU A 57 -0.52 23.86 10.81
CA LEU A 57 -0.25 22.43 10.66
C LEU A 57 -0.40 21.71 12.01
N TRP A 58 -1.24 20.68 11.99
CA TRP A 58 -1.46 19.78 13.12
C TRP A 58 -1.04 18.38 12.74
N TYR A 59 -0.53 17.63 13.71
CA TYR A 59 -0.19 16.22 13.54
C TYR A 59 -0.66 15.37 14.72
N SER A 60 -0.84 14.08 14.47
CA SER A 60 -1.05 13.08 15.51
C SER A 60 -0.28 11.82 15.11
N THR A 61 0.21 11.08 16.09
CA THR A 61 0.84 9.78 15.91
C THR A 61 0.08 8.75 16.73
N GLY A 62 0.02 7.51 16.26
CA GLY A 62 -0.68 6.45 16.95
C GLY A 62 -0.39 5.10 16.35
N GLN A 63 -0.94 4.06 16.98
CA GLN A 63 -0.80 2.70 16.50
C GLN A 63 -2.12 2.13 15.98
N LEU A 64 -2.07 1.43 14.85
CA LEU A 64 -3.20 0.74 14.24
C LEU A 64 -3.00 -0.78 14.25
N GLN A 65 -4.10 -1.52 14.16
CA GLN A 65 -4.05 -2.97 14.02
C GLN A 65 -3.57 -3.34 12.62
N THR A 66 -2.49 -4.12 12.51
CA THR A 66 -2.02 -4.58 11.19
C THR A 66 -2.87 -5.72 10.63
N GLY A 67 -2.81 -5.93 9.32
CA GLY A 67 -3.54 -6.96 8.60
C GLY A 67 -4.98 -6.58 8.24
N THR A 68 -5.35 -5.31 8.40
CA THR A 68 -6.68 -4.78 8.04
C THR A 68 -6.57 -3.38 7.46
N VAL A 69 -7.70 -2.87 6.95
CA VAL A 69 -7.86 -1.50 6.47
C VAL A 69 -8.62 -0.70 7.52
N HIS A 70 -8.23 0.56 7.68
CA HIS A 70 -8.83 1.51 8.61
C HIS A 70 -9.43 2.70 7.88
N GLY A 71 -10.35 3.39 8.57
CA GLY A 71 -10.83 4.70 8.18
C GLY A 71 -10.47 5.75 9.22
N PHE A 72 -10.19 6.98 8.80
CA PHE A 72 -10.04 8.11 9.71
C PHE A 72 -10.79 9.35 9.21
N TYR A 73 -11.03 10.27 10.12
CA TYR A 73 -11.53 11.61 9.84
C TYR A 73 -11.15 12.56 10.98
N TYR A 74 -11.38 13.86 10.79
CA TYR A 74 -11.17 14.87 11.82
C TYR A 74 -12.49 15.50 12.25
N LEU A 75 -12.59 15.91 13.51
CA LEU A 75 -13.55 16.91 13.95
C LEU A 75 -12.82 18.24 14.18
N VAL A 76 -13.31 19.31 13.56
CA VAL A 76 -12.87 20.68 13.83
C VAL A 76 -14.08 21.45 14.35
N ASN A 77 -14.01 21.96 15.58
CA ASN A 77 -15.15 22.62 16.25
C ASN A 77 -16.45 21.78 16.18
N GLY A 78 -16.33 20.46 16.33
CA GLY A 78 -17.46 19.52 16.27
C GLY A 78 -17.94 19.12 14.87
N THR A 79 -17.38 19.70 13.80
CA THR A 79 -17.77 19.39 12.41
C THR A 79 -16.79 18.37 11.80
N ARG A 80 -17.34 17.29 11.20
CA ARG A 80 -16.54 16.25 10.51
C ARG A 80 -15.98 16.78 9.20
N THR A 81 -14.67 16.59 8.99
CA THR A 81 -13.95 17.01 7.78
C THR A 81 -12.78 16.07 7.45
N GLY A 82 -12.33 16.11 6.20
CA GLY A 82 -11.24 15.28 5.68
C GLY A 82 -11.47 13.78 5.85
N GLY A 83 -10.37 13.04 5.91
CA GLY A 83 -10.34 11.61 6.14
C GLY A 83 -10.12 10.76 4.90
N SER A 84 -9.80 9.49 5.13
CA SER A 84 -9.78 8.43 4.13
C SER A 84 -10.43 7.19 4.73
N LYS A 85 -11.05 6.36 3.89
CA LYS A 85 -11.56 5.02 4.27
C LYS A 85 -10.62 3.88 3.87
N ASP A 86 -9.53 4.22 3.18
CA ASP A 86 -8.58 3.25 2.62
C ASP A 86 -7.19 3.52 3.20
N VAL A 87 -7.04 3.18 4.48
CA VAL A 87 -5.77 3.25 5.23
C VAL A 87 -5.31 1.84 5.57
N PRO A 88 -4.58 1.15 4.68
CA PRO A 88 -4.08 -0.19 4.94
C PRO A 88 -2.94 -0.17 5.97
N ALA A 89 -3.11 -0.91 7.06
CA ALA A 89 -2.04 -1.20 8.01
C ALA A 89 -1.47 -2.58 7.69
N TYR A 90 -0.32 -2.60 7.00
CA TYR A 90 0.23 -3.87 6.53
C TYR A 90 0.89 -4.68 7.65
N GLY A 91 0.81 -6.00 7.52
CA GLY A 91 1.56 -6.92 8.39
C GLY A 91 3.05 -6.97 8.05
N PRO A 92 3.86 -7.60 8.92
CA PRO A 92 5.33 -7.63 8.79
C PRO A 92 5.84 -8.30 7.51
N GLU A 93 5.07 -9.20 6.90
CA GLU A 93 5.43 -9.86 5.65
C GLU A 93 5.36 -8.91 4.44
N SER A 94 4.70 -7.77 4.56
CA SER A 94 4.56 -6.80 3.46
C SER A 94 5.66 -5.73 3.44
N TYR A 95 6.70 -5.87 4.27
CA TYR A 95 7.86 -4.97 4.30
C TYR A 95 9.11 -5.72 3.89
N LEU A 96 10.07 -5.03 3.27
CA LEU A 96 11.35 -5.65 2.92
C LEU A 96 12.03 -6.19 4.17
N LYS A 97 12.33 -7.49 4.19
CA LYS A 97 13.11 -8.10 5.25
C LYS A 97 14.58 -8.12 4.85
N PRO A 98 15.50 -7.59 5.68
CA PRO A 98 16.92 -7.70 5.43
C PRO A 98 17.34 -9.15 5.16
N GLY A 99 18.03 -9.39 4.03
CA GLY A 99 18.52 -10.70 3.64
C GLY A 99 17.50 -11.65 2.98
N ALA A 100 16.23 -11.27 2.85
CA ALA A 100 15.28 -12.06 2.07
C ALA A 100 15.64 -11.99 0.56
N PRO A 101 15.85 -13.14 -0.11
CA PRO A 101 16.13 -13.16 -1.55
C PRO A 101 14.96 -12.57 -2.34
N GLN A 102 15.28 -11.70 -3.30
CA GLN A 102 14.29 -11.06 -4.15
C GLN A 102 14.24 -11.68 -5.54
N GLY A 103 13.05 -12.05 -5.97
CA GLY A 103 12.82 -12.54 -7.32
C GLY A 103 12.97 -11.47 -8.41
N LYS A 104 12.72 -11.89 -9.64
CA LYS A 104 12.81 -11.05 -10.84
C LYS A 104 11.46 -11.02 -11.55
N LEU A 105 11.00 -9.81 -11.83
CA LEU A 105 9.88 -9.58 -12.72
C LEU A 105 10.39 -9.50 -14.17
N SER A 106 9.72 -10.19 -15.09
CA SER A 106 9.99 -10.08 -16.52
C SER A 106 9.65 -8.69 -17.07
N ASP A 107 10.11 -8.41 -18.28
CA ASP A 107 9.51 -7.36 -19.09
C ASP A 107 8.03 -7.67 -19.40
N LYS A 108 7.31 -6.67 -19.91
CA LYS A 108 5.92 -6.81 -20.34
C LYS A 108 5.85 -7.77 -21.54
N ILE A 109 4.99 -8.77 -21.43
CA ILE A 109 4.69 -9.70 -22.52
C ILE A 109 3.26 -9.43 -23.01
N VAL A 110 3.04 -9.49 -24.32
CA VAL A 110 1.72 -9.29 -24.94
C VAL A 110 1.21 -10.65 -25.42
N HIS A 111 -0.01 -11.01 -25.02
CA HIS A 111 -0.70 -12.20 -25.49
C HIS A 111 -1.94 -11.81 -26.29
N THR A 112 -2.08 -12.39 -27.48
CA THR A 112 -3.30 -12.31 -28.30
C THR A 112 -4.12 -13.57 -28.11
N SER A 113 -5.37 -13.41 -27.70
CA SER A 113 -6.28 -14.54 -27.50
C SER A 113 -6.60 -15.25 -28.81
N LYS A 114 -6.67 -16.57 -28.76
CA LYS A 114 -7.21 -17.41 -29.85
C LYS A 114 -8.70 -17.71 -29.68
N ILE A 115 -9.28 -17.34 -28.54
CA ILE A 115 -10.67 -17.62 -28.16
C ILE A 115 -11.53 -16.37 -28.39
N TYR A 116 -10.99 -15.20 -28.05
CA TYR A 116 -11.64 -13.91 -28.24
C TYR A 116 -10.88 -13.14 -29.32
N ASP A 117 -11.45 -13.08 -30.51
CA ASP A 117 -10.77 -12.50 -31.68
C ASP A 117 -10.41 -11.03 -31.42
N GLY A 118 -9.16 -10.66 -31.75
CA GLY A 118 -8.62 -9.33 -31.51
C GLY A 118 -8.30 -8.97 -30.04
N MET A 119 -8.71 -9.76 -29.04
CA MET A 119 -8.41 -9.47 -27.63
C MET A 119 -6.91 -9.61 -27.35
N GLN A 120 -6.31 -8.53 -26.84
CA GLN A 120 -4.94 -8.53 -26.33
C GLN A 120 -4.93 -8.29 -24.82
N THR A 121 -4.02 -8.99 -24.13
CA THR A 121 -3.71 -8.79 -22.72
C THR A 121 -2.20 -8.67 -22.53
N ASN A 122 -1.78 -7.75 -21.66
CA ASN A 122 -0.41 -7.70 -21.21
C ASN A 122 -0.26 -8.57 -19.96
N TYR A 123 0.88 -9.24 -19.81
CA TYR A 123 1.20 -9.96 -18.59
C TYR A 123 2.69 -9.88 -18.25
N TRP A 124 3.00 -10.24 -17.01
CA TRP A 124 4.35 -10.34 -16.48
C TRP A 124 4.52 -11.67 -15.76
N ILE A 125 5.75 -12.17 -15.76
CA ILE A 125 6.13 -13.36 -15.00
C ILE A 125 7.07 -12.93 -13.88
N TYR A 126 6.76 -13.31 -12.66
CA TYR A 126 7.63 -13.15 -11.51
C TYR A 126 8.25 -14.49 -11.13
N VAL A 127 9.57 -14.57 -11.13
CA VAL A 127 10.34 -15.75 -10.75
C VAL A 127 11.04 -15.46 -9.41
N PRO A 128 10.69 -16.17 -8.32
CA PRO A 128 11.36 -15.96 -7.03
C PRO A 128 12.84 -16.37 -7.11
N ALA A 129 13.71 -15.73 -6.32
CA ALA A 129 15.16 -15.98 -6.38
C ALA A 129 15.55 -17.42 -6.03
N GLN A 130 14.71 -18.11 -5.27
CA GLN A 130 14.90 -19.50 -4.82
C GLN A 130 14.45 -20.53 -5.86
N TYR A 131 13.99 -20.10 -7.05
CA TYR A 131 13.62 -21.03 -8.11
C TYR A 131 14.85 -21.59 -8.82
N GLU A 132 14.94 -22.92 -8.86
CA GLU A 132 15.98 -23.65 -9.59
C GLU A 132 15.46 -24.09 -10.96
N PRO A 133 16.09 -23.65 -12.07
CA PRO A 133 15.70 -24.05 -13.41
C PRO A 133 15.67 -25.58 -13.57
N GLY A 134 14.60 -26.10 -14.19
CA GLY A 134 14.40 -27.54 -14.39
C GLY A 134 13.64 -28.22 -13.25
N THR A 135 13.33 -27.51 -12.16
CA THR A 135 12.44 -28.02 -11.11
C THR A 135 10.99 -27.55 -11.34
N PRO A 136 9.97 -28.40 -11.18
CA PRO A 136 8.59 -27.94 -11.19
C PRO A 136 8.33 -26.97 -10.02
N ALA A 137 7.65 -25.85 -10.29
CA ALA A 137 7.23 -24.88 -9.28
C ALA A 137 5.71 -24.77 -9.23
N ALA A 138 5.17 -24.35 -8.07
CA ALA A 138 3.77 -23.94 -8.00
C ALA A 138 3.53 -22.71 -8.88
N LEU A 139 2.30 -22.54 -9.36
CA LEU A 139 1.89 -21.41 -10.19
C LEU A 139 0.76 -20.63 -9.51
N MET A 140 0.89 -19.30 -9.45
CA MET A 140 -0.18 -18.39 -9.06
C MET A 140 -0.48 -17.43 -10.19
N VAL A 141 -1.77 -17.24 -10.49
CA VAL A 141 -2.23 -16.33 -11.55
C VAL A 141 -3.02 -15.18 -10.92
N TRP A 142 -2.61 -13.95 -11.18
CA TRP A 142 -3.29 -12.73 -10.74
C TRP A 142 -3.99 -12.08 -11.94
N GLN A 143 -5.32 -12.04 -11.93
CA GLN A 143 -6.13 -11.52 -13.04
C GLN A 143 -6.11 -9.99 -13.19
N ASP A 144 -5.77 -9.27 -12.11
CA ASP A 144 -5.56 -7.82 -12.07
C ASP A 144 -4.10 -7.49 -11.70
N GLY A 145 -3.19 -8.16 -12.40
CA GLY A 145 -1.77 -8.24 -12.13
C GLY A 145 -0.99 -6.95 -12.36
N GLU A 146 -1.47 -6.03 -13.22
CA GLU A 146 -0.75 -4.79 -13.52
C GLU A 146 -0.51 -3.93 -12.26
N SER A 147 -1.50 -3.86 -11.37
CA SER A 147 -1.41 -3.13 -10.11
C SER A 147 -0.55 -3.87 -9.07
N ARG A 148 -0.43 -5.20 -9.18
CA ARG A 148 0.22 -6.09 -8.21
C ARG A 148 1.70 -6.30 -8.49
N LYS A 149 2.17 -6.05 -9.72
CA LYS A 149 3.59 -6.18 -10.10
C LYS A 149 4.51 -5.12 -9.48
N ARG A 150 3.94 -4.10 -8.84
CA ARG A 150 4.68 -2.98 -8.25
C ARG A 150 5.05 -3.33 -6.80
N PRO A 151 6.35 -3.39 -6.43
CA PRO A 151 6.78 -3.97 -5.16
C PRO A 151 6.39 -3.13 -3.93
N ASN A 152 6.40 -1.80 -4.02
CA ASN A 152 6.26 -0.88 -2.87
C ASN A 152 4.98 -0.02 -2.92
N VAL A 153 3.90 -0.51 -3.52
CA VAL A 153 2.60 0.17 -3.57
C VAL A 153 1.49 -0.72 -3.00
N SER A 154 0.26 -0.23 -3.02
CA SER A 154 -0.95 -0.70 -2.31
C SER A 154 -1.13 -2.21 -2.04
N TYR A 155 -0.61 -3.12 -2.86
CA TYR A 155 -0.79 -4.57 -2.67
C TYR A 155 0.44 -5.32 -2.15
N ARG A 156 1.65 -4.79 -2.39
CA ARG A 156 2.93 -5.38 -1.94
C ARG A 156 3.08 -6.90 -2.16
N VAL A 157 2.52 -7.40 -3.27
CA VAL A 157 2.42 -8.85 -3.56
C VAL A 157 3.78 -9.50 -3.68
N LEU A 158 4.70 -8.89 -4.44
CA LEU A 158 6.02 -9.47 -4.70
C LEU A 158 6.84 -9.60 -3.40
N ILE A 159 6.89 -8.54 -2.59
CA ILE A 159 7.58 -8.53 -1.29
C ILE A 159 6.98 -9.57 -0.34
N THR A 160 5.65 -9.61 -0.25
CA THR A 160 4.95 -10.58 0.60
C THR A 160 5.28 -12.01 0.18
N THR A 161 5.33 -12.27 -1.12
CA THR A 161 5.67 -13.59 -1.65
C THR A 161 7.11 -13.98 -1.32
N ASP A 162 8.08 -13.10 -1.59
CA ASP A 162 9.49 -13.36 -1.30
C ASP A 162 9.72 -13.67 0.17
N ASN A 163 9.13 -12.87 1.06
CA ASN A 163 9.25 -13.05 2.50
C ASN A 163 8.64 -14.38 2.97
N LEU A 164 7.47 -14.75 2.43
CA LEU A 164 6.83 -16.02 2.76
C LEU A 164 7.61 -17.24 2.21
N ILE A 165 8.20 -17.14 1.01
CA ILE A 165 9.06 -18.18 0.44
C ILE A 165 10.36 -18.30 1.24
N ALA A 166 11.01 -17.18 1.56
CA ALA A 166 12.22 -17.15 2.38
C ALA A 166 11.99 -17.76 3.77
N GLY A 167 10.83 -17.49 4.36
CA GLY A 167 10.38 -18.08 5.62
C GLY A 167 9.83 -19.51 5.51
N LYS A 168 9.85 -20.13 4.32
CA LYS A 168 9.29 -21.48 4.05
C LYS A 168 7.81 -21.65 4.45
N LYS A 169 7.05 -20.54 4.48
CA LYS A 169 5.62 -20.53 4.81
C LYS A 169 4.74 -20.90 3.62
N ILE A 170 5.24 -20.68 2.40
CA ILE A 170 4.66 -21.12 1.14
C ILE A 170 5.75 -21.77 0.26
N PRO A 171 5.41 -22.68 -0.66
CA PRO A 171 6.39 -23.24 -1.59
C PRO A 171 6.93 -22.19 -2.56
N VAL A 172 8.08 -22.50 -3.17
CA VAL A 172 8.59 -21.73 -4.32
C VAL A 172 7.53 -21.71 -5.41
N MET A 173 7.19 -20.51 -5.87
CA MET A 173 6.03 -20.28 -6.73
C MET A 173 6.32 -19.21 -7.77
N ILE A 174 6.10 -19.53 -9.04
CA ILE A 174 6.14 -18.57 -10.13
C ILE A 174 4.78 -17.86 -10.18
N GLN A 175 4.79 -16.55 -10.38
CA GLN A 175 3.55 -15.77 -10.50
C GLN A 175 3.38 -15.25 -11.91
N VAL A 176 2.17 -15.37 -12.45
CA VAL A 176 1.76 -14.73 -13.70
C VAL A 176 0.79 -13.62 -13.35
N LEU A 177 1.17 -12.39 -13.67
CA LEU A 177 0.42 -11.18 -13.37
C LEU A 177 -0.20 -10.68 -14.66
N ILE A 178 -1.50 -10.86 -14.85
CA ILE A 178 -2.23 -10.57 -16.09
C ILE A 178 -2.95 -9.23 -15.94
N GLN A 179 -2.85 -8.36 -16.94
CA GLN A 179 -3.72 -7.18 -17.05
C GLN A 179 -5.02 -7.59 -17.75
N PRO A 180 -6.21 -7.13 -17.32
CA PRO A 180 -7.43 -7.43 -18.05
C PRO A 180 -7.32 -6.96 -19.51
N GLY A 181 -7.82 -7.79 -20.44
CA GLY A 181 -8.00 -7.39 -21.83
C GLY A 181 -9.11 -6.34 -21.92
N LEU A 182 -8.90 -5.29 -22.70
CA LEU A 182 -9.84 -4.17 -22.83
C LEU A 182 -10.65 -4.19 -24.14
N LEU A 183 -10.37 -5.14 -25.02
CA LEU A 183 -11.02 -5.29 -26.33
C LEU A 183 -11.65 -6.67 -26.41
N GLY A 184 -12.97 -6.72 -26.64
CA GLY A 184 -13.78 -7.93 -26.79
C GLY A 184 -15.14 -7.57 -27.34
#